data_AF-A0A8H7X1B9-F1
#
_entry.id   AF-A0A8H7X1B9-F1
#
_cell.length_a   1.000
_cell.length_b   1.000
_cell.length_c   1.000
_cell.angle_alpha   90.00
_cell.angle_beta   90.00
_cell.angle_gamma   90.00
#
_symmetry.space_group_name_H-M   'P 1'
#
loop_
_entity.id
_entity.type
_entity.pdbx_description
1 polymer ?
#
loop_
_entity_poly.entity_id
_entity_poly.type
_entity_poly.pdbx_seq_one_letter_code
_entity_poly.pdbx_strand_id
1 'polypeptide(L)' 'MSFPMEPLPRIACFHGGGSTASIFTVQSEQLMKLLSNTFTFVFFDAPFERDAGPGVLPIFTYDQYGPYRTWFAKSKEGLE' A
#
# COMPACT_ATOMS: atom_id res chain seq x y z
N MET A 1 37.00 -2.23 -8.30
CA MET A 1 35.88 -2.42 -9.24
C MET A 1 34.74 -3.02 -8.45
N SER A 2 33.65 -2.28 -8.19
CA SER A 2 32.46 -2.86 -7.57
C SER A 2 31.65 -3.53 -8.67
N PHE A 3 31.39 -4.83 -8.55
CA PHE A 3 30.37 -5.48 -9.37
C PHE A 3 29.01 -4.82 -9.08
N PRO A 4 28.15 -4.59 -10.09
CA PRO A 4 26.78 -4.19 -9.82
C PRO A 4 26.15 -5.29 -8.96
N MET A 5 25.65 -4.94 -7.78
CA MET A 5 24.84 -5.91 -7.02
C MET A 5 23.61 -6.23 -7.86
N GLU A 6 23.39 -7.51 -8.13
CA GLU A 6 22.16 -7.99 -8.74
C GLU A 6 20.95 -7.42 -7.96
N PRO A 7 19.92 -6.89 -8.63
CA PRO A 7 18.76 -6.35 -7.94
C PRO A 7 18.07 -7.43 -7.12
N LEU A 8 17.75 -7.12 -5.86
CA LEU A 8 17.03 -8.05 -4.98
C LEU A 8 15.65 -8.40 -5.54
N PRO A 9 15.13 -9.62 -5.31
CA PRO A 9 13.76 -9.97 -5.63
C PRO A 9 12.75 -8.97 -5.07
N ARG A 10 11.64 -8.77 -5.81
CA ARG A 10 10.63 -7.73 -5.50
C ARG A 10 9.37 -8.36 -4.91
N ILE A 11 8.87 -7.80 -3.82
CA ILE A 11 7.56 -8.12 -3.26
C ILE A 11 6.58 -7.03 -3.68
N ALA A 12 5.50 -7.42 -4.37
CA ALA A 12 4.41 -6.52 -4.71
C ALA A 12 3.41 -6.44 -3.54
N CYS A 13 3.14 -5.21 -3.09
CA CYS A 13 2.37 -4.91 -1.89
C CYS A 13 1.07 -4.18 -2.26
N PHE A 14 -0.05 -4.86 -2.09
CA PHE A 14 -1.40 -4.36 -2.36
C PHE A 14 -2.10 -4.04 -1.04
N HIS A 15 -2.50 -2.78 -0.85
CA HIS A 15 -3.21 -2.36 0.37
C HIS A 15 -4.66 -2.88 0.41
N GLY A 16 -5.25 -2.96 1.60
CA GLY A 16 -6.67 -3.28 1.79
C GLY A 16 -7.62 -2.14 1.37
N GLY A 17 -8.92 -2.40 1.28
CA GLY A 17 -9.90 -1.37 0.90
C GLY A 17 -9.95 -0.19 1.88
N GLY A 18 -9.97 1.03 1.35
CA GLY A 18 -10.05 2.26 2.13
C GLY A 18 -8.71 2.69 2.71
N SER A 19 -7.61 2.31 2.06
CA SER A 19 -6.23 2.66 2.40
C SER A 19 -5.49 3.18 1.16
N THR A 20 -4.18 3.44 1.26
CA THR A 20 -3.31 3.84 0.14
C THR A 20 -1.96 3.11 0.23
N ALA A 21 -1.18 3.16 -0.85
CA ALA A 21 0.19 2.63 -0.88
C ALA A 21 1.06 3.24 0.23
N SER A 22 0.89 4.54 0.51
CA SER A 22 1.65 5.27 1.53
C SER A 22 1.30 4.80 2.96
N ILE A 23 0.01 4.59 3.26
CA ILE A 23 -0.44 4.00 4.52
C ILE A 23 0.15 2.60 4.68
N PHE A 24 0.05 1.78 3.63
CA PHE A 24 0.53 0.40 3.71
C PHE A 24 2.06 0.32 3.85
N THR A 25 2.79 1.30 3.31
CA THR A 25 4.24 1.46 3.53
C THR A 25 4.54 1.69 5.01
N VAL A 26 3.83 2.62 5.67
CA VAL A 26 4.00 2.87 7.12
C VAL A 26 3.66 1.63 7.93
N GLN A 27 2.55 0.97 7.63
CA GLN A 27 2.14 -0.27 8.30
C GLN A 27 3.13 -1.42 8.10
N SER A 28 3.90 -1.41 7.01
CA SER A 28 4.88 -2.44 6.67
C SER A 28 6.31 -2.13 7.13
N GLU A 29 6.55 -1.00 7.81
CA GLU A 29 7.90 -0.50 8.11
C GLU A 29 8.77 -1.55 8.84
N GLN A 30 8.21 -2.24 9.84
CA GLN A 30 8.94 -3.28 10.56
C GLN A 30 9.28 -4.49 9.68
N LEU A 31 8.36 -4.89 8.80
CA LEU A 31 8.58 -6.00 7.87
C LEU A 31 9.67 -5.63 6.85
N MET A 32 9.63 -4.41 6.33
CA MET A 32 10.66 -3.89 5.41
C MET A 32 12.05 -3.90 6.06
N LYS A 33 12.16 -3.49 7.32
CA LYS A 33 13.42 -3.52 8.08
C LYS A 33 13.97 -4.93 8.25
N LEU A 34 13.12 -5.91 8.53
CA LEU A 34 13.52 -7.31 8.72
C LEU A 34 13.99 -7.98 7.41
N LEU A 35 13.49 -7.51 6.26
CA LEU A 35 13.72 -8.12 4.95
C LEU A 35 14.57 -7.27 4.00
N SER A 36 15.15 -6.16 4.47
CA SER A 36 15.84 -5.18 3.62
C SER A 36 17.06 -5.73 2.89
N ASN A 37 17.67 -6.79 3.41
CA ASN A 37 18.86 -7.42 2.84
C ASN A 37 18.53 -8.52 1.83
N THR A 38 17.26 -8.90 1.70
CA THR A 38 16.81 -10.03 0.85
C THR A 38 15.75 -9.64 -0.17
N PHE A 39 14.97 -8.59 0.09
CA PHE A 39 13.90 -8.14 -0.80
C PHE A 39 13.84 -6.62 -0.95
N THR A 40 13.25 -6.19 -2.06
CA THR A 40 12.74 -4.84 -2.24
C THR A 40 11.22 -4.85 -2.28
N PHE A 41 10.58 -3.84 -1.70
CA PHE A 41 9.12 -3.76 -1.60
C PHE A 41 8.59 -2.73 -2.62
N VAL A 42 7.46 -3.04 -3.24
CA VAL A 42 6.81 -2.18 -4.25
C VAL A 42 5.34 -2.04 -3.87
N PHE A 43 4.93 -0.83 -3.50
CA PHE A 43 3.57 -0.54 -3.06
C PHE A 43 2.76 0.06 -4.20
N PHE A 44 1.51 -0.38 -4.34
CA PHE A 44 0.61 0.03 -5.42
C PHE A 44 -0.65 0.67 -4.86
N ASP A 45 -1.09 1.76 -5.49
CA ASP A 45 -2.40 2.36 -5.21
C ASP A 45 -3.47 1.74 -6.11
N ALA A 46 -4.62 1.47 -5.50
CA ALA A 46 -5.77 0.98 -6.23
C ALA A 46 -6.45 2.08 -7.08
N PRO A 47 -7.11 1.72 -8.18
CA PRO A 47 -7.58 2.69 -9.18
C PRO A 47 -8.85 3.45 -8.78
N PHE A 48 -9.63 2.96 -7.79
CA PHE A 48 -10.91 3.57 -7.42
C PHE A 48 -10.85 4.21 -6.04
N GLU A 49 -11.53 5.33 -5.83
CA GLU A 49 -11.64 5.99 -4.52
C GLU A 49 -12.77 5.38 -3.66
N ARG A 50 -12.59 5.39 -2.34
CA ARG A 50 -13.63 5.06 -1.35
C ARG A 50 -13.36 5.73 0.00
N ASP A 51 -14.27 5.53 0.96
CA ASP A 51 -14.11 5.98 2.34
C ASP A 51 -12.99 5.22 3.08
N ALA A 52 -12.51 5.81 4.18
CA ALA A 52 -11.48 5.21 5.03
C ALA A 52 -11.87 3.80 5.50
N GLY A 53 -10.94 2.85 5.40
CA GLY A 53 -11.11 1.50 5.90
C GLY A 53 -10.94 1.42 7.42
N PRO A 54 -11.30 0.27 8.04
CA PRO A 54 -11.06 0.04 9.47
C PRO A 54 -9.58 0.24 9.83
N GLY A 55 -9.31 1.01 10.89
CA GLY A 55 -7.94 1.24 11.40
C GLY A 55 -7.11 2.28 10.65
N VAL A 56 -7.66 2.93 9.61
CA VAL A 56 -7.00 4.06 8.93
C VAL A 56 -7.11 5.33 9.78
N LEU A 57 -8.32 5.69 10.17
CA LEU A 57 -8.56 6.84 11.03
C LEU A 57 -8.45 6.47 12.52
N PRO A 58 -8.02 7.40 13.39
CA PRO A 58 -7.69 8.81 13.10
C PRO A 58 -6.24 9.06 12.68
N ILE A 59 -5.40 8.02 12.62
CA ILE A 59 -3.94 8.14 12.46
C ILE A 59 -3.56 8.65 11.06
N PHE A 60 -4.20 8.10 10.03
CA PHE A 60 -3.93 8.41 8.63
C PHE A 60 -5.02 9.32 8.09
N THR A 61 -4.87 10.63 8.30
CA THR A 61 -5.87 11.63 7.94
C THR A 61 -5.94 11.86 6.43
N TYR A 62 -7.08 12.35 5.94
CA TYR A 62 -7.34 12.48 4.51
C TYR A 62 -6.43 13.51 3.83
N ASP A 63 -6.10 14.60 4.52
CA ASP A 63 -5.23 15.67 4.02
C ASP A 63 -3.79 15.19 3.74
N GLN A 64 -3.31 14.18 4.48
CA GLN A 64 -1.97 13.64 4.31
C GLN A 64 -1.93 12.31 3.53
N TYR A 65 -2.93 11.44 3.72
CA TYR A 65 -2.91 10.06 3.22
C TYR A 65 -4.03 9.72 2.24
N GLY A 66 -4.96 10.65 2.00
CA GLY A 66 -6.02 10.50 1.00
C GLY A 66 -5.57 10.85 -0.42
N PRO A 67 -6.44 10.62 -1.42
CA PRO A 67 -7.73 9.94 -1.31
C PRO A 67 -7.57 8.43 -1.10
N TYR A 68 -8.37 7.83 -0.21
CA TYR A 68 -8.31 6.39 0.06
C TYR A 68 -8.86 5.56 -1.10
N ARG A 69 -8.32 4.35 -1.29
CA ARG A 69 -8.50 3.60 -2.53
C ARG A 69 -9.03 2.18 -2.34
N THR A 70 -9.55 1.60 -3.42
CA THR A 70 -9.95 0.19 -3.52
C THR A 70 -9.76 -0.41 -4.90
N TRP A 71 -9.57 -1.72 -4.91
CA TRP A 71 -9.36 -2.53 -6.11
C TRP A 71 -10.66 -2.89 -6.82
N PHE A 72 -11.80 -2.78 -6.12
CA PHE A 72 -13.11 -3.17 -6.65
C PHE A 72 -13.87 -1.93 -7.10
N ALA A 73 -14.32 -1.93 -8.35
CA ALA A 73 -15.25 -0.91 -8.83
C ALA A 73 -16.62 -1.12 -8.18
N LYS A 74 -17.35 -0.03 -7.92
CA LYS A 74 -18.74 -0.12 -7.51
C LYS A 74 -19.53 -0.83 -8.62
N SER A 75 -20.22 -1.92 -8.29
CA SER A 75 -21.16 -2.54 -9.22
C SER A 75 -22.28 -1.54 -9.55
N LYS A 76 -22.90 -1.66 -10.74
CA LYS A 76 -24.03 -0.79 -11.13
C LYS A 76 -25.21 -0.89 -10.15
N GLU A 77 -25.27 -1.95 -9.37
CA GLU A 77 -26.32 -2.27 -8.41
C GLU A 77 -26.00 -1.77 -6.99
N GLY A 78 -24.81 -1.20 -6.76
CA GLY A 78 -24.41 -0.64 -5.47
C GLY A 78 -24.11 -1.67 -4.39
N LEU A 79 -24.13 -2.98 -4.70
CA LEU A 79 -23.56 -4.00 -3.82
C LEU A 79 -22.05 -4.05 -4.02
N GLU A 80 -21.30 -3.74 -2.96
CA GLU A 80 -19.89 -4.14 -2.80
C GLU A 80 -19.79 -5.64 -2.52
#